data_AF-A0A7J7LZS6-F1
#
_entry.id   AF-A0A7J7LZS6-F1
#
_cell.length_a   1.000
_cell.length_b   1.000
_cell.length_c   1.000
_cell.angle_alpha   90.00
_cell.angle_beta   90.00
_cell.angle_gamma   90.00
#
_symmetry.space_group_name_H-M   'P 1'
#
loop_
_entity.id
_entity.type
_entity.pdbx_description
1 polymer ?
#
loop_
_entity_poly.entity_id
_entity_poly.type
_entity_poly.pdbx_seq_one_letter_code
_entity_poly.pdbx_strand_id
1 'polypeptide(L)'
;MTEALALLSNSLTDLEGVVDYKQRRIPLRSKRNTGGWRSASFIIGVEIAERFAYYGISSNLITFLTSHLIGESIAVAAQNVNLWSGAASMFPLIGAFVADEYLGRYRTILISSILYVMGLGLLTISALLPSSTSPELRIILFFSSLYIVAIGQGGHKPCVQAFGADQFDGQDPEESKSKSSFFNWWYFGLCGGTAISLWTLNYIQDNLSWGLGFAIRNWRGTPPSAIVVEEATESYPTVGGHQFKFLDKAL
;
A
#
# COMPACT_ATOMS: atom_id res chain seq x y z
N MET A 1 6.28 -28.38 49.82
CA MET A 1 5.52 -27.20 50.31
C MET A 1 6.04 -25.89 49.70
N THR A 2 7.36 -25.69 49.65
CA THR A 2 8.03 -24.51 49.07
C THR A 2 7.78 -24.32 47.56
N GLU A 3 7.81 -25.39 46.76
CA GLU A 3 7.54 -25.28 45.31
C GLU A 3 6.07 -24.96 45.01
N ALA A 4 5.12 -25.55 45.76
CA ALA A 4 3.69 -25.25 45.60
C ALA A 4 3.37 -23.80 45.97
N LEU A 5 4.03 -23.25 46.99
CA LEU A 5 3.91 -21.83 47.36
C LEU A 5 4.58 -20.90 46.34
N ALA A 6 5.69 -21.32 45.72
CA ALA A 6 6.32 -20.57 44.64
C ALA A 6 5.45 -20.53 43.38
N LEU A 7 4.81 -21.66 43.03
CA LEU A 7 3.86 -21.73 41.91
C LEU A 7 2.61 -20.89 42.16
N LEU A 8 2.06 -20.91 43.37
CA LEU A 8 0.94 -20.05 43.78
C LEU A 8 1.33 -18.56 43.82
N SER A 9 2.52 -18.24 44.30
CA SER A 9 3.05 -16.86 44.27
C SER A 9 3.18 -16.37 42.83
N ASN A 10 3.74 -17.18 41.94
CA ASN A 10 3.90 -16.82 40.54
C ASN A 10 2.55 -16.71 39.81
N SER A 11 1.56 -17.56 40.12
CA SER A 11 0.21 -17.44 39.54
C SER A 11 -0.54 -16.20 40.06
N LEU A 12 -0.25 -15.74 41.27
CA LEU A 12 -0.82 -14.51 41.84
C LEU A 12 -0.12 -13.24 41.33
N THR A 13 1.09 -13.36 40.77
CA THR A 13 1.85 -12.22 40.24
C THR A 13 1.82 -12.11 38.71
N ASP A 14 1.54 -13.18 37.98
CA ASP A 14 1.52 -13.21 36.52
C ASP A 14 0.08 -13.21 35.98
N LEU A 15 -0.13 -12.53 34.87
CA LEU A 15 -1.40 -12.61 34.14
C LEU A 15 -1.47 -13.91 33.35
N GLU A 16 -2.47 -14.74 33.63
CA GLU A 16 -2.76 -15.92 32.81
C GLU A 16 -3.10 -15.48 31.38
N GLY A 17 -2.34 -15.97 30.41
CA GLY A 17 -2.56 -15.73 28.97
C GLY A 17 -1.86 -14.52 28.36
N VAL A 18 -1.15 -13.68 29.14
CA VAL A 18 -0.43 -12.52 28.61
C VAL A 18 1.08 -12.77 28.58
N VAL A 19 1.65 -12.80 27.38
CA VAL A 19 3.07 -13.07 27.14
C VAL A 19 3.72 -11.94 26.33
N ASP A 20 4.95 -11.58 26.72
CA ASP A 20 5.78 -10.58 26.05
C ASP A 20 6.27 -11.07 24.67
N TYR A 21 6.90 -10.21 23.85
CA TYR A 21 7.47 -10.58 22.54
C TYR A 21 8.56 -11.67 22.61
N LYS A 22 9.04 -12.00 23.82
CA LYS A 22 9.93 -13.15 24.12
C LYS A 22 9.18 -14.38 24.66
N GLN A 23 7.85 -14.43 24.54
CA GLN A 23 6.97 -15.47 25.08
C GLN A 23 7.07 -15.66 26.61
N ARG A 24 7.50 -14.65 27.35
CA ARG A 24 7.60 -14.70 28.82
C ARG A 24 6.32 -14.14 29.44
N ARG A 25 5.84 -14.75 30.53
CA ARG A 25 4.68 -14.25 31.28
C ARG A 25 4.98 -12.85 31.82
N ILE A 26 4.01 -11.95 31.66
CA ILE A 26 4.15 -10.57 32.10
C ILE A 26 3.63 -10.45 33.54
N PRO A 27 4.44 -9.95 34.49
CA PRO A 27 3.95 -9.70 35.84
C PRO A 27 2.87 -8.60 35.81
N LEU A 28 1.81 -8.78 36.62
CA LEU A 28 0.62 -7.90 36.75
C LEU A 28 0.98 -6.41 36.81
N ARG A 29 2.06 -6.07 37.53
CA ARG A 29 2.53 -4.69 37.71
C ARG A 29 3.10 -4.07 36.43
N SER A 30 3.70 -4.88 35.55
CA SER A 30 4.26 -4.41 34.28
C SER A 30 3.15 -4.15 33.25
N LYS A 31 2.09 -4.96 33.26
CA LYS A 31 0.97 -4.82 32.31
C LYS A 31 0.25 -3.48 32.41
N ARG A 32 0.09 -2.96 33.64
CA ARG A 32 -0.49 -1.63 33.90
C ARG A 32 0.25 -0.48 33.19
N ASN A 33 1.49 -0.71 32.75
CA ASN A 33 2.35 0.27 32.10
C ASN A 33 2.66 -0.06 30.62
N THR A 34 2.10 -1.14 30.07
CA THR A 34 2.40 -1.61 28.70
C THR A 34 1.11 -1.86 27.93
N GLY A 35 0.92 -1.16 26.80
CA GLY A 35 -0.24 -1.31 25.92
C GLY A 35 -1.28 -0.19 26.05
N GLY A 36 -2.51 -0.47 25.63
CA GLY A 36 -3.66 0.44 25.69
C GLY A 36 -3.77 1.44 24.52
N TRP A 37 -4.62 2.45 24.73
CA TRP A 37 -5.06 3.39 23.69
C TRP A 37 -3.92 4.16 23.02
N ARG A 38 -2.84 4.50 23.74
CA ARG A 38 -1.69 5.19 23.13
C ARG A 38 -1.09 4.36 22.01
N SER A 39 -0.76 3.09 22.28
CA SER A 39 -0.23 2.16 21.28
C SER A 39 -1.25 1.88 20.17
N ALA A 40 -2.51 1.64 20.54
CA ALA A 40 -3.58 1.34 19.59
C ALA A 40 -3.82 2.49 18.58
N SER A 41 -3.79 3.75 19.04
CA SER A 41 -3.92 4.92 18.17
C SER A 41 -2.74 5.07 17.20
N PHE A 42 -1.50 4.79 17.63
CA PHE A 42 -0.35 4.76 16.71
C PHE A 42 -0.51 3.68 15.65
N ILE A 43 -0.97 2.49 16.03
CA ILE A 43 -1.22 1.37 15.12
C ILE A 43 -2.28 1.75 14.06
N ILE A 44 -3.39 2.38 14.47
CA ILE A 44 -4.41 2.89 13.53
C ILE A 44 -3.80 3.94 12.59
N GLY A 45 -3.00 4.86 13.10
CA GLY A 45 -2.34 5.89 12.28
C GLY A 45 -1.41 5.31 11.21
N VAL A 46 -0.63 4.28 11.56
CA VAL A 46 0.23 3.56 10.61
C VAL A 46 -0.60 2.87 9.53
N GLU A 47 -1.72 2.23 9.90
CA GLU A 47 -2.62 1.61 8.92
C GLU A 47 -3.19 2.64 7.94
N ILE A 48 -3.64 3.80 8.42
CA ILE A 48 -4.15 4.89 7.57
C ILE A 48 -3.06 5.38 6.60
N ALA A 49 -1.84 5.59 7.08
CA ALA A 49 -0.73 6.03 6.25
C ALA A 49 -0.35 4.97 5.19
N GLU A 50 -0.41 3.69 5.56
CA GLU A 50 -0.21 2.59 4.63
C GLU A 50 -1.28 2.62 3.52
N ARG A 51 -2.57 2.75 3.88
CA ARG A 51 -3.66 2.84 2.90
C ARG A 51 -3.43 3.97 1.91
N PHE A 52 -3.03 5.14 2.41
CA PHE A 52 -2.73 6.30 1.57
C PHE A 52 -1.63 5.99 0.55
N ALA A 53 -0.54 5.37 0.99
CA ALA A 53 0.55 4.95 0.10
C ALA A 53 0.10 3.90 -0.92
N TYR A 54 -0.70 2.90 -0.51
CA TYR A 54 -1.21 1.86 -1.40
C TYR A 54 -2.08 2.43 -2.52
N TYR A 55 -3.05 3.28 -2.16
CA TYR A 55 -3.91 3.91 -3.17
C TYR A 55 -3.12 4.88 -4.04
N GLY A 56 -2.10 5.56 -3.50
CA GLY A 56 -1.21 6.42 -4.27
C GLY A 56 -0.43 5.66 -5.34
N ILE A 57 0.04 4.45 -5.04
CA ILE A 57 0.65 3.58 -6.05
C ILE A 57 -0.40 3.14 -7.06
N SER A 58 -1.52 2.59 -6.58
CA SER A 58 -2.56 2.02 -7.42
C SER A 58 -3.15 3.02 -8.42
N SER A 59 -3.36 4.27 -8.02
CA SER A 59 -3.97 5.31 -8.86
C SER A 59 -3.01 5.83 -9.94
N ASN A 60 -1.70 5.69 -9.76
CA ASN A 60 -0.69 6.19 -10.70
C ASN A 60 -0.09 5.08 -11.58
N LEU A 61 -0.31 3.81 -11.25
CA LEU A 61 0.36 2.67 -11.88
C LEU A 61 0.06 2.54 -13.38
N ILE A 62 -1.21 2.69 -13.80
CA ILE A 62 -1.60 2.61 -15.22
C ILE A 62 -0.90 3.73 -16.00
N THR A 63 -1.02 4.98 -15.54
CA THR A 63 -0.41 6.16 -16.18
C THR A 63 1.12 6.03 -16.27
N PHE A 64 1.76 5.46 -15.27
CA PHE A 64 3.19 5.24 -15.28
C PHE A 64 3.62 4.18 -16.32
N LEU A 65 2.90 3.06 -16.39
CA LEU A 65 3.17 1.99 -17.38
C LEU A 65 2.93 2.45 -18.82
N THR A 66 1.85 3.21 -19.06
CA THR A 66 1.47 3.67 -20.40
C THR A 66 2.29 4.87 -20.87
N SER A 67 2.58 5.85 -20.01
CA SER A 67 3.22 7.12 -20.43
C SER A 67 4.72 7.19 -20.15
N HIS A 68 5.24 6.51 -19.11
CA HIS A 68 6.59 6.77 -18.61
C HIS A 68 7.56 5.59 -18.73
N LEU A 69 7.07 4.35 -18.75
CA LEU A 69 7.94 3.17 -18.64
C LEU A 69 8.16 2.44 -19.97
N ILE A 70 7.09 1.98 -20.63
CA ILE A 70 7.19 1.03 -21.76
C ILE A 70 6.37 1.52 -22.98
N GLY A 71 5.43 2.45 -22.79
CA GLY A 71 4.46 2.76 -23.85
C GLY A 71 3.45 1.62 -24.05
N GLU A 72 3.18 0.84 -22.99
CA GLU A 72 2.23 -0.26 -23.05
C GLU A 72 0.83 0.24 -23.44
N SER A 73 0.08 -0.60 -24.14
CA SER A 73 -1.35 -0.34 -24.33
C SER A 73 -2.06 -0.32 -22.98
N ILE A 74 -3.13 0.47 -22.87
CA ILE A 74 -3.93 0.57 -21.64
C ILE A 74 -4.39 -0.82 -21.17
N ALA A 75 -4.67 -1.73 -22.10
CA ALA A 75 -5.08 -3.10 -21.80
C ALA A 75 -3.99 -3.91 -21.08
N VAL A 76 -2.73 -3.85 -21.56
CA VAL A 76 -1.61 -4.57 -20.94
C VAL A 76 -1.26 -3.97 -19.59
N ALA A 77 -1.26 -2.64 -19.50
CA ALA A 77 -1.02 -1.95 -18.22
C ALA A 77 -2.08 -2.33 -17.16
N ALA A 78 -3.36 -2.36 -17.54
CA ALA A 78 -4.43 -2.81 -16.65
C ALA A 78 -4.28 -4.28 -16.23
N GLN A 79 -3.84 -5.15 -17.14
CA GLN A 79 -3.54 -6.55 -16.80
C GLN A 79 -2.43 -6.66 -15.76
N ASN A 80 -1.32 -5.93 -15.93
CA ASN A 80 -0.21 -5.88 -14.99
C ASN A 80 -0.63 -5.35 -13.61
N VAL A 81 -1.46 -4.30 -13.57
CA VAL A 81 -2.03 -3.75 -12.33
C VAL A 81 -2.92 -4.78 -11.63
N ASN A 82 -3.78 -5.47 -12.37
CA ASN A 82 -4.66 -6.50 -11.82
C ASN A 82 -3.87 -7.69 -11.28
N LEU A 83 -2.81 -8.11 -11.97
CA LEU A 83 -1.92 -9.18 -11.51
C LEU A 83 -1.23 -8.80 -10.20
N TRP A 84 -0.72 -7.58 -10.11
CA TRP A 84 -0.11 -7.07 -8.88
C TRP A 84 -1.11 -7.00 -7.72
N SER A 85 -2.31 -6.46 -7.96
CA SER A 85 -3.38 -6.41 -6.96
C SER A 85 -3.79 -7.80 -6.49
N GLY A 86 -3.93 -8.75 -7.42
CA GLY A 86 -4.15 -10.17 -7.15
C GLY A 86 -3.07 -10.75 -6.25
N ALA A 87 -1.79 -10.59 -6.61
CA ALA A 87 -0.66 -11.04 -5.79
C ALA A 87 -0.67 -10.40 -4.39
N ALA A 88 -0.89 -9.08 -4.30
CA ALA A 88 -0.98 -8.34 -3.04
C ALA A 88 -2.12 -8.81 -2.13
N SER A 89 -3.19 -9.38 -2.70
CA SER A 89 -4.29 -10.00 -1.94
C SER A 89 -3.99 -11.42 -1.46
N MET A 90 -3.08 -12.14 -2.14
CA MET A 90 -2.68 -13.50 -1.77
C MET A 90 -1.54 -13.53 -0.74
N PHE A 91 -0.61 -12.59 -0.81
CA PHE A 91 0.51 -12.51 0.13
C PHE A 91 0.12 -12.45 1.62
N PRO A 92 -1.02 -11.84 2.02
CA PRO A 92 -1.53 -11.93 3.40
C PRO A 92 -1.70 -13.34 3.93
N LEU A 93 -2.07 -14.30 3.10
CA LEU A 93 -2.21 -15.71 3.53
C LEU A 93 -0.85 -16.30 3.93
N ILE A 94 0.18 -16.01 3.13
CA ILE A 94 1.55 -16.46 3.38
C ILE A 94 2.12 -15.70 4.59
N GLY A 95 1.90 -14.38 4.66
CA GLY A 95 2.33 -13.54 5.76
C GLY A 95 1.76 -13.96 7.11
N ALA A 96 0.46 -14.31 7.15
CA ALA A 96 -0.20 -14.83 8.33
C ALA A 96 0.41 -16.17 8.79
N PHE A 97 0.58 -17.12 7.87
CA PHE A 97 1.19 -18.41 8.17
C PHE A 97 2.61 -18.26 8.76
N VAL A 98 3.43 -17.39 8.15
CA VAL A 98 4.79 -17.12 8.64
C VAL A 98 4.78 -16.46 10.03
N ALA A 99 3.81 -15.55 10.27
CA ALA A 99 3.67 -14.88 11.55
C ALA A 99 3.27 -15.82 12.68
N ASP A 100 2.33 -16.72 12.41
CA ASP A 100 1.78 -17.61 13.44
C ASP A 100 2.73 -18.76 13.78
N GLU A 101 3.44 -19.33 12.78
CA GLU A 101 4.29 -20.52 12.98
C GLU A 101 5.75 -20.19 13.33
N TYR A 102 6.36 -19.15 12.74
CA TYR A 102 7.82 -18.97 12.79
C TYR A 102 8.27 -17.69 13.52
N LEU A 103 7.72 -16.54 13.14
CA LEU A 103 8.30 -15.24 13.52
C LEU A 103 7.59 -14.56 14.69
N GLY A 104 6.31 -14.88 14.92
CA GLY A 104 5.43 -14.11 15.79
C GLY A 104 4.94 -12.80 15.13
N ARG A 105 3.85 -12.25 15.67
CA ARG A 105 3.17 -11.06 15.13
C ARG A 105 4.07 -9.83 15.07
N TYR A 106 4.73 -9.46 16.18
CA TYR A 106 5.55 -8.24 16.25
C TYR A 106 6.73 -8.24 15.27
N ARG A 107 7.48 -9.35 15.17
CA ARG A 107 8.63 -9.44 14.25
C ARG A 107 8.19 -9.41 12.80
N THR A 108 7.06 -10.07 12.49
CA THR A 108 6.50 -10.05 11.13
C THR A 108 6.09 -8.64 10.74
N ILE A 109 5.43 -7.89 11.64
CA ILE A 109 5.09 -6.47 11.39
C ILE A 109 6.35 -5.66 11.12
N LEU A 110 7.38 -5.78 11.97
CA LEU A 110 8.61 -5.00 11.81
C LEU A 110 9.33 -5.28 10.48
N ILE A 111 9.51 -6.55 10.13
CA ILE A 111 10.14 -6.95 8.87
C ILE A 111 9.30 -6.45 7.68
N SER A 112 7.98 -6.61 7.77
CA SER A 112 7.04 -6.16 6.74
C SER A 112 7.08 -4.65 6.53
N SER A 113 7.14 -3.87 7.61
CA SER A 113 7.28 -2.40 7.53
C SER A 113 8.60 -2.00 6.87
N ILE A 114 9.71 -2.67 7.18
CA ILE A 114 11.01 -2.41 6.54
C ILE A 114 10.93 -2.72 5.04
N LEU A 115 10.38 -3.89 4.67
CA LEU A 115 10.19 -4.26 3.27
C LEU A 115 9.28 -3.26 2.54
N TYR A 116 8.21 -2.81 3.18
CA TYR A 116 7.27 -1.84 2.60
C TYR A 116 7.96 -0.49 2.32
N VAL A 117 8.67 0.07 3.29
CA VAL A 117 9.42 1.33 3.13
C VAL A 117 10.53 1.20 2.09
N MET A 118 11.25 0.08 2.09
CA MET A 118 12.26 -0.22 1.08
C MET A 118 11.66 -0.30 -0.32
N GLY A 119 10.53 -0.98 -0.48
CA GLY A 119 9.79 -1.07 -1.74
C GLY A 119 9.35 0.30 -2.24
N LEU A 120 8.78 1.16 -1.37
CA LEU A 120 8.41 2.53 -1.72
C LEU A 120 9.61 3.39 -2.11
N GLY A 121 10.74 3.23 -1.42
CA GLY A 121 12.00 3.92 -1.75
C GLY A 121 12.53 3.51 -3.13
N LEU A 122 12.60 2.21 -3.40
CA LEU A 122 13.02 1.68 -4.70
C LEU A 122 12.06 2.10 -5.83
N LEU A 123 10.75 2.11 -5.56
CA LEU A 123 9.74 2.55 -6.51
C LEU A 123 9.94 4.03 -6.86
N THR A 124 10.19 4.88 -5.86
CA THR A 124 10.48 6.30 -6.05
C THR A 124 11.76 6.51 -6.84
N ILE A 125 12.82 5.76 -6.52
CA ILE A 125 14.08 5.79 -7.29
C ILE A 125 13.80 5.41 -8.76
N SER A 126 13.04 4.34 -9.01
CA SER A 126 12.71 3.89 -10.37
C SER A 126 11.94 4.94 -11.19
N ALA A 127 11.11 5.74 -10.52
CA ALA A 127 10.39 6.85 -11.14
C ALA A 127 11.31 8.03 -11.47
N LEU A 128 12.29 8.33 -10.61
CA LEU A 128 13.23 9.44 -10.74
C LEU A 128 14.47 9.12 -11.59
N LEU A 129 14.65 7.88 -12.02
CA LEU A 129 15.78 7.50 -12.87
C LEU A 129 15.82 8.35 -14.15
N PRO A 130 16.98 8.91 -14.53
CA PRO A 130 17.10 9.69 -15.76
C PRO A 130 16.79 8.83 -16.99
N SER A 131 16.23 9.44 -18.03
CA SER A 131 15.93 8.79 -19.31
C SER A 131 17.15 8.20 -20.03
N SER A 132 18.37 8.55 -19.61
CA SER A 132 19.63 7.97 -20.10
C SER A 132 19.95 6.59 -19.50
N THR A 133 19.20 6.15 -18.48
CA THR A 133 19.35 4.82 -17.87
C THR A 133 18.75 3.75 -18.78
N SER A 134 19.38 2.58 -18.87
CA SER A 134 18.87 1.46 -19.66
C SER A 134 17.40 1.14 -19.33
N PRO A 135 16.49 1.11 -20.32
CA PRO A 135 15.07 0.83 -20.11
C PRO A 135 14.81 -0.48 -19.36
N GLU A 136 15.58 -1.53 -19.67
CA GLU A 136 15.48 -2.84 -19.02
C GLU A 136 15.70 -2.76 -17.51
N LEU A 137 16.74 -2.06 -17.06
CA LEU A 137 17.03 -1.88 -15.64
C LEU A 137 15.92 -1.11 -14.94
N ARG A 138 15.34 -0.10 -15.58
CA ARG A 138 14.22 0.68 -15.03
C ARG A 138 12.97 -0.19 -14.85
N ILE A 139 12.67 -1.04 -15.83
CA ILE A 139 11.54 -1.99 -15.77
C ILE A 139 11.74 -3.02 -14.66
N ILE A 140 12.93 -3.65 -14.60
CA ILE A 140 13.25 -4.64 -13.57
C ILE A 140 13.17 -4.00 -12.18
N LEU A 141 13.76 -2.82 -12.00
CA LEU A 141 13.73 -2.09 -10.74
C LEU A 141 12.29 -1.71 -10.35
N PHE A 142 11.49 -1.25 -11.31
CA PHE A 142 10.09 -0.90 -11.08
C PHE A 142 9.27 -2.11 -10.63
N PHE A 143 9.24 -3.20 -11.40
CA PHE A 143 8.45 -4.38 -11.04
C PHE A 143 8.97 -5.05 -9.75
N SER A 144 10.28 -5.16 -9.56
CA SER A 144 10.82 -5.70 -8.31
C SER A 144 10.41 -4.86 -7.10
N SER A 145 10.49 -3.53 -7.18
CA SER A 145 10.03 -2.64 -6.11
C SER A 145 8.53 -2.81 -5.84
N LEU A 146 7.72 -2.93 -6.89
CA LEU A 146 6.26 -3.10 -6.81
C LEU A 146 5.87 -4.42 -6.11
N TYR A 147 6.60 -5.51 -6.38
CA TYR A 147 6.40 -6.79 -5.69
C TYR A 147 6.95 -6.79 -4.26
N ILE A 148 8.04 -6.08 -3.97
CA ILE A 148 8.52 -5.89 -2.59
C ILE A 148 7.47 -5.17 -1.74
N VAL A 149 6.82 -4.13 -2.29
CA VAL A 149 5.69 -3.45 -1.64
C VAL A 149 4.54 -4.43 -1.36
N ALA A 150 4.20 -5.30 -2.31
CA ALA A 150 3.15 -6.30 -2.14
C ALA A 150 3.48 -7.34 -1.04
N ILE A 151 4.74 -7.76 -0.94
CA ILE A 151 5.20 -8.66 0.12
C ILE A 151 5.15 -7.96 1.48
N GLY A 152 5.61 -6.71 1.57
CA GLY A 152 5.51 -5.90 2.79
C GLY A 152 4.06 -5.73 3.26
N GLN A 153 3.12 -5.49 2.34
CA GLN A 153 1.69 -5.50 2.64
C GLN A 153 1.19 -6.82 3.17
N GLY A 154 1.66 -7.92 2.58
CA GLY A 154 1.27 -9.28 2.93
C GLY A 154 1.51 -9.60 4.40
N GLY A 155 2.66 -9.25 4.96
CA GLY A 155 2.91 -9.49 6.38
C GLY A 155 2.29 -8.45 7.31
N HIS A 156 2.05 -7.22 6.85
CA HIS A 156 1.43 -6.15 7.64
C HIS A 156 -0.05 -6.44 7.93
N LYS A 157 -0.85 -6.67 6.88
CA LYS A 157 -2.32 -6.79 6.95
C LYS A 157 -2.86 -7.78 8.00
N PRO A 158 -2.43 -9.06 8.04
CA PRO A 158 -2.98 -10.02 8.99
C PRO A 158 -2.51 -9.77 10.43
N CYS A 159 -1.33 -9.19 10.59
CA CYS A 159 -0.68 -9.08 11.90
C CYS A 159 -1.08 -7.82 12.66
N VAL A 160 -1.27 -6.69 11.97
CA VAL A 160 -1.40 -5.37 12.62
C VAL A 160 -2.72 -5.23 13.36
N GLN A 161 -3.82 -5.69 12.77
CA GLN A 161 -5.12 -5.67 13.44
C GLN A 161 -5.11 -6.56 14.68
N ALA A 162 -4.53 -7.76 14.59
CA ALA A 162 -4.38 -8.67 15.72
C ALA A 162 -3.48 -8.05 16.81
N PHE A 163 -2.34 -7.47 16.43
CA PHE A 163 -1.41 -6.81 17.35
C PHE A 163 -2.01 -5.58 18.03
N GLY A 164 -2.85 -4.81 17.33
CA GLY A 164 -3.63 -3.71 17.89
C GLY A 164 -4.67 -4.19 18.90
N ALA A 165 -5.35 -5.30 18.61
CA ALA A 165 -6.29 -5.93 19.53
C ALA A 165 -5.59 -6.55 20.76
N ASP A 166 -4.33 -7.01 20.61
CA ASP A 166 -3.49 -7.51 21.69
C ASP A 166 -3.02 -6.40 22.65
N GLN A 167 -3.23 -5.13 22.32
CA GLN A 167 -2.93 -4.01 23.24
C GLN A 167 -3.92 -3.90 24.41
N PHE A 168 -5.02 -4.66 24.39
CA PHE A 168 -6.08 -4.64 25.39
C PHE A 168 -6.30 -6.04 25.97
N ASP A 169 -6.39 -6.14 27.29
CA ASP A 169 -6.74 -7.38 27.96
C ASP A 169 -8.19 -7.78 27.73
N GLY A 170 -8.41 -9.05 27.42
CA GLY A 170 -9.76 -9.62 27.37
C GLY A 170 -10.30 -10.02 28.74
N GLN A 171 -9.43 -10.22 29.74
CA GLN A 171 -9.84 -10.66 31.08
C GLN A 171 -10.25 -9.50 31.99
N ASP A 172 -9.84 -8.27 31.68
CA ASP A 172 -10.29 -7.06 32.37
C ASP A 172 -11.59 -6.53 31.71
N PRO A 173 -12.71 -6.40 32.45
CA PRO A 173 -13.96 -5.90 31.92
C PRO A 173 -13.87 -4.50 31.26
N GLU A 174 -13.01 -3.61 31.76
CA GLU A 174 -12.85 -2.26 31.23
C GLU A 174 -11.97 -2.23 29.98
N GLU A 175 -10.88 -3.02 29.96
CA GLU A 175 -10.06 -3.16 28.76
C GLU A 175 -10.77 -3.96 27.66
N SER A 176 -11.61 -4.93 28.01
CA SER A 176 -12.43 -5.67 27.04
C SER A 176 -13.44 -4.75 26.33
N LYS A 177 -14.05 -3.78 27.04
CA LYS A 177 -14.88 -2.74 26.41
C LYS A 177 -14.04 -1.86 25.49
N SER A 178 -12.86 -1.46 25.95
CA SER A 178 -11.92 -0.67 25.15
C SER A 178 -11.46 -1.38 23.88
N LYS A 179 -11.27 -2.71 23.93
CA LYS A 179 -10.96 -3.56 22.78
C LYS A 179 -12.08 -3.55 21.73
N SER A 180 -13.34 -3.61 22.16
CA SER A 180 -14.49 -3.47 21.25
C SER A 180 -14.53 -2.08 20.61
N SER A 181 -14.30 -1.03 21.39
CA SER A 181 -14.17 0.34 20.87
C SER A 181 -12.99 0.49 19.91
N PHE A 182 -11.87 -0.22 20.13
CA PHE A 182 -10.73 -0.22 19.22
C PHE A 182 -11.14 -0.72 17.83
N PHE A 183 -11.90 -1.82 17.72
CA PHE A 183 -12.37 -2.28 16.42
C PHE A 183 -13.27 -1.25 15.72
N ASN A 184 -14.15 -0.57 16.47
CA ASN A 184 -14.96 0.52 15.90
C ASN A 184 -14.08 1.64 15.32
N TRP A 185 -13.07 2.09 16.07
CA TRP A 185 -12.13 3.11 15.61
C TRP A 185 -11.22 2.63 14.47
N TRP A 186 -10.84 1.36 14.49
CA TRP A 186 -10.07 0.72 13.43
C TRP A 186 -10.83 0.75 12.10
N TYR A 187 -12.10 0.32 12.09
CA TYR A 187 -12.93 0.38 10.90
C TYR A 187 -13.24 1.80 10.45
N PHE A 188 -13.51 2.71 11.40
CA PHE A 188 -13.68 4.13 11.08
C PHE A 188 -12.42 4.71 10.43
N GLY A 189 -11.24 4.43 10.98
CA GLY A 189 -9.95 4.85 10.42
C GLY A 189 -9.69 4.26 9.03
N LEU A 190 -9.96 2.98 8.81
CA LEU A 190 -9.82 2.33 7.50
C LEU A 190 -10.72 2.96 6.44
N CYS A 191 -12.01 3.13 6.74
CA CYS A 191 -12.98 3.72 5.82
C CYS A 191 -12.67 5.20 5.56
N GLY A 192 -12.45 5.98 6.62
CA GLY A 192 -12.13 7.40 6.52
C GLY A 192 -10.80 7.65 5.82
N GLY A 193 -9.77 6.89 6.18
CA GLY A 193 -8.45 6.95 5.55
C GLY A 193 -8.49 6.62 4.06
N THR A 194 -9.23 5.58 3.67
CA THR A 194 -9.44 5.23 2.26
C THR A 194 -10.17 6.34 1.51
N ALA A 195 -11.26 6.86 2.07
CA ALA A 195 -12.03 7.94 1.45
C ALA A 195 -11.19 9.21 1.25
N ILE A 196 -10.44 9.63 2.27
CA ILE A 196 -9.54 10.78 2.19
C ILE A 196 -8.44 10.53 1.17
N SER A 197 -7.84 9.34 1.15
CA SER A 197 -6.79 8.98 0.19
C SER A 197 -7.28 9.10 -1.25
N LEU A 198 -8.42 8.47 -1.57
CA LEU A 198 -9.00 8.54 -2.91
C LEU A 198 -9.37 9.97 -3.29
N TRP A 199 -9.99 10.73 -2.37
CA TRP A 199 -10.35 12.12 -2.62
C TRP A 199 -9.13 13.00 -2.89
N THR A 200 -8.09 12.92 -2.04
CA THR A 200 -6.86 13.70 -2.19
C THR A 200 -6.08 13.32 -3.45
N LEU A 201 -5.94 12.01 -3.74
CA LEU A 201 -5.20 11.54 -4.90
C LEU A 201 -5.88 11.93 -6.21
N ASN A 202 -7.19 11.74 -6.31
CA ASN A 202 -7.95 12.18 -7.48
C ASN A 202 -7.87 13.70 -7.65
N TYR A 203 -7.98 14.47 -6.55
CA TYR A 203 -7.83 15.92 -6.61
C TYR A 203 -6.47 16.35 -7.15
N ILE A 204 -5.37 15.75 -6.68
CA ILE A 204 -4.01 16.03 -7.16
C ILE A 204 -3.88 15.66 -8.64
N GLN A 205 -4.34 14.48 -9.03
CA GLN A 205 -4.25 14.00 -10.41
C GLN A 205 -5.06 14.88 -11.38
N ASP A 206 -6.28 15.28 -11.00
CA ASP A 206 -7.15 16.04 -11.89
C ASP A 206 -6.79 17.53 -11.96
N ASN A 207 -6.38 18.15 -10.85
CA ASN A 207 -6.18 19.61 -10.80
C ASN A 207 -4.72 20.03 -11.02
N LEU A 208 -3.75 19.28 -10.48
CA LEU A 208 -2.33 19.66 -10.58
C LEU A 208 -1.66 19.11 -11.85
N SER A 209 -2.05 17.90 -12.31
CA SER A 209 -1.53 17.34 -13.56
C SER A 209 -1.98 18.16 -14.77
N TRP A 210 -3.27 18.52 -14.84
CA TRP A 210 -3.78 19.41 -15.88
C TRP A 210 -3.32 20.86 -15.70
N GLY A 211 -3.24 21.37 -14.46
CA GLY A 211 -2.75 22.73 -14.19
C GLY A 211 -1.32 22.95 -14.68
N LEU A 212 -0.42 21.98 -14.46
CA LEU A 212 0.92 21.98 -15.04
C LEU A 212 0.89 21.79 -16.57
N GLY A 213 0.02 20.92 -17.09
CA GLY A 213 -0.18 20.73 -18.53
C GLY A 213 -0.62 22.00 -19.26
N PHE A 214 -1.56 22.75 -18.69
CA PHE A 214 -2.01 24.05 -19.23
C PHE A 214 -0.96 25.15 -19.03
N ALA A 215 -0.25 25.18 -17.91
CA ALA A 215 0.83 26.15 -17.68
C ALA A 215 2.00 25.93 -18.67
N ILE A 216 2.36 24.68 -18.95
CA ILE A 216 3.40 24.32 -19.93
C ILE A 216 2.91 24.54 -21.37
N ARG A 217 1.65 24.21 -21.67
CA ARG A 217 1.03 24.47 -22.98
C ARG A 217 0.86 25.96 -23.27
N ASN A 218 0.57 26.79 -22.27
CA ASN A 218 0.43 28.25 -22.43
C ASN A 218 1.76 29.02 -22.47
N TRP A 219 2.91 28.41 -22.14
CA TRP A 219 4.20 29.10 -22.23
C TRP A 219 4.76 29.16 -23.67
N ARG A 220 4.34 28.25 -24.56
CA ARG A 220 4.58 28.40 -26.00
C ARG A 220 3.42 29.18 -26.61
N GLY A 221 3.55 30.50 -26.60
CA GLY A 221 2.55 31.45 -27.09
C GLY A 221 2.17 31.25 -28.56
N THR A 222 1.17 30.41 -28.81
CA THR A 222 0.35 30.50 -30.02
C THR A 222 -0.93 31.25 -29.66
N PRO A 223 -1.20 32.42 -30.28
CA PRO A 223 -2.42 33.17 -30.01
C PRO A 223 -3.67 32.35 -30.40
N PRO A 224 -4.80 32.54 -29.70
CA PRO A 224 -6.04 31.76 -29.87
C PRO A 224 -6.64 31.75 -31.29
N SER A 225 -6.20 32.65 -32.17
CA SER A 225 -6.70 32.75 -33.55
C SER A 225 -6.16 31.68 -34.50
N ALA A 226 -5.10 30.94 -34.13
CA ALA A 226 -4.56 29.87 -34.99
C ALA A 226 -5.29 28.52 -34.82
N ILE A 227 -5.87 28.26 -33.65
CA ILE A 227 -6.53 26.97 -33.34
C ILE A 227 -7.83 26.79 -34.14
N VAL A 228 -8.57 27.88 -34.40
CA VAL A 228 -9.80 27.81 -35.19
C VAL A 228 -9.54 27.61 -36.69
N VAL A 229 -8.35 27.99 -37.18
CA VAL A 229 -8.01 27.83 -38.60
C VAL A 229 -7.46 26.44 -38.88
N GLU A 230 -6.68 25.85 -37.96
CA GLU A 230 -6.13 24.51 -38.18
C GLU A 230 -7.20 23.41 -38.10
N GLU A 231 -8.20 23.56 -37.22
CA GLU A 231 -9.33 22.61 -37.14
C GLU A 231 -10.32 22.73 -38.32
N ALA A 232 -10.31 23.86 -39.04
CA ALA A 232 -11.12 24.08 -40.25
C ALA A 232 -10.37 23.76 -41.56
N THR A 233 -9.07 23.46 -41.51
CA THR A 233 -8.24 23.21 -42.72
C THR A 233 -7.51 21.87 -42.73
N GLU A 234 -7.89 20.91 -41.88
CA GLU A 234 -7.51 19.51 -42.08
C GLU A 234 -8.62 18.77 -42.87
N SER A 235 -8.77 19.20 -44.12
CA SER A 235 -9.43 18.41 -45.15
C SER A 235 -8.67 17.09 -45.35
N TYR A 236 -9.40 15.98 -45.24
CA TYR A 236 -8.99 14.63 -45.64
C TYR A 236 -7.92 14.61 -46.74
N PRO A 237 -6.73 14.00 -46.52
CA PRO A 237 -5.85 13.69 -47.64
C PRO A 237 -6.46 12.50 -48.39
N THR A 238 -7.00 12.79 -49.58
CA THR A 238 -7.26 11.81 -50.62
C THR A 238 -5.92 11.23 -51.09
N VAL A 239 -5.44 10.18 -50.40
CA VAL A 239 -4.36 9.34 -50.93
C VAL A 239 -5.00 8.16 -51.66
N GLY A 240 -4.84 8.20 -52.98
CA GLY A 240 -5.31 7.19 -53.92
C GLY A 240 -4.85 5.77 -53.58
N GLY A 241 -5.63 4.81 -54.04
CA GLY A 241 -5.47 3.39 -53.78
C GLY A 241 -4.09 2.87 -54.14
N HIS A 242 -3.53 2.06 -53.23
CA HIS A 242 -2.63 0.91 -53.45
C HIS A 242 -1.87 0.56 -52.16
N GLN A 243 -2.55 0.23 -51.04
CA GLN A 243 -1.88 -0.34 -49.86
C GLN A 243 -2.70 -1.39 -49.07
N PHE A 244 -4.00 -1.57 -49.33
CA PHE A 244 -4.78 -2.63 -48.66
C PHE A 244 -4.74 -3.97 -49.41
N LYS A 245 -3.56 -4.63 -49.42
CA LYS A 245 -3.42 -6.01 -49.92
C LYS A 245 -2.67 -6.98 -48.99
N PHE A 246 -2.45 -6.60 -47.72
CA PHE A 246 -1.70 -7.46 -46.79
C PHE A 246 -2.52 -8.07 -45.65
N LEU A 247 -3.82 -7.79 -45.55
CA LEU A 247 -4.71 -8.32 -44.49
C LEU A 247 -5.74 -9.33 -45.00
N ASP A 248 -5.40 -10.12 -46.01
CA ASP A 248 -6.23 -11.24 -46.51
C ASP A 248 -5.44 -12.56 -46.63
N LYS A 249 -4.31 -12.67 -45.91
CA LYS A 249 -3.44 -13.86 -45.90
C LYS A 249 -2.90 -14.27 -44.51
N ALA A 250 -3.70 -14.04 -43.48
CA ALA A 250 -3.49 -14.67 -42.19
C ALA A 250 -4.84 -14.94 -41.51
N LEU A 251 -5.52 -15.98 -42.03
CA LEU A 251 -6.15 -16.98 -41.16
C LEU A 251 -5.09 -17.55 -40.21
#